data_AF-A0A1I7Y4T7-F1
#
_entry.id   AF-A0A1I7Y4T7-F1
#
_cell.length_a   1.000
_cell.length_b   1.000
_cell.length_c   1.000
_cell.angle_alpha   90.00
_cell.angle_beta   90.00
_cell.angle_gamma   90.00
#
_symmetry.space_group_name_H-M   'P 1'
#
loop_
_entity.id
_entity.type
_entity.pdbx_description
1 polymer ?
#
loop_
_entity_poly.entity_id
_entity_poly.type
_entity_poly.pdbx_seq_one_letter_code
_entity_poly.pdbx_strand_id
1 'polypeptide(L)'
;MNVRGRTRIPGHISHTAIVTHYQTSPLRERTHSEVPRTTMEAVPWKFVDSVVELLGPNTLDELAQEVRHPLWKPVVDLHHRNRVYYRVEFCEDEGGIKYVIDGENEDILRTIREKGKRFVRIVQVEDFTTLRHFNWDVVVPVGEAEATKFLETVAPLIDPVSASFCSNWGSNNCIRVLLTSLFKRAYLRA
;
A
#
# COMPACT_ATOMS: atom_id res chain seq x y z
N MET A 1 30.02 -37.25 -36.76
CA MET A 1 30.13 -36.93 -38.21
C MET A 1 29.18 -35.78 -38.52
N ASN A 2 29.64 -34.85 -39.38
CA ASN A 2 29.00 -33.64 -39.93
C ASN A 2 27.47 -33.75 -40.19
N VAL A 3 26.65 -32.69 -40.24
CA VAL A 3 26.79 -31.49 -41.10
C VAL A 3 26.03 -30.26 -40.55
N ARG A 4 26.68 -29.11 -40.77
CA ARG A 4 26.28 -27.70 -40.76
C ARG A 4 24.84 -27.33 -41.17
N GLY A 5 24.37 -26.23 -40.59
CA GLY A 5 23.44 -25.27 -41.22
C GLY A 5 23.67 -23.86 -40.68
N ARG A 6 24.20 -22.94 -41.51
CA ARG A 6 24.38 -21.50 -41.26
C ARG A 6 23.45 -20.73 -42.20
N THR A 7 22.83 -19.65 -41.72
CA THR A 7 22.54 -18.38 -42.44
C THR A 7 22.01 -17.35 -41.42
N ARG A 8 22.74 -16.29 -41.02
CA ARG A 8 22.75 -14.87 -41.51
C ARG A 8 21.34 -14.34 -41.86
N ILE A 9 20.90 -13.16 -41.40
CA ILE A 9 21.26 -11.79 -41.89
C ILE A 9 21.05 -10.72 -40.79
N PRO A 10 21.79 -9.58 -40.79
CA PRO A 10 21.67 -8.48 -39.83
C PRO A 10 20.77 -7.33 -40.30
N GLY A 11 20.03 -6.72 -39.38
CA GLY A 11 19.26 -5.49 -39.59
C GLY A 11 20.01 -4.26 -39.08
N HIS A 12 20.48 -3.43 -39.99
CA HIS A 12 21.10 -2.14 -39.74
C HIS A 12 19.99 -1.08 -39.75
N ILE A 13 19.77 -0.37 -38.64
CA ILE A 13 18.84 0.76 -38.58
C ILE A 13 19.68 2.04 -38.45
N SER A 14 19.70 2.83 -39.52
CA SER A 14 20.27 4.18 -39.53
C SER A 14 19.26 5.16 -38.95
N HIS A 15 19.61 5.84 -37.86
CA HIS A 15 18.83 6.96 -37.33
C HIS A 15 19.35 8.28 -37.92
N THR A 16 18.55 8.88 -38.80
CA THR A 16 18.74 10.24 -39.30
C THR A 16 18.23 11.21 -38.23
N ALA A 17 19.12 11.97 -37.60
CA ALA A 17 18.76 13.04 -36.68
C ALA A 17 18.49 14.33 -37.46
N ILE A 18 17.27 14.84 -37.37
CA ILE A 18 16.89 16.17 -37.88
C ILE A 18 17.09 17.16 -36.73
N VAL A 19 18.09 18.04 -36.86
CA VAL A 19 18.33 19.15 -35.93
C VAL A 19 17.57 20.37 -36.47
N THR A 20 16.46 20.73 -35.83
CA THR A 20 15.77 22.00 -36.06
C THR A 20 16.34 23.07 -35.14
N HIS A 21 17.03 24.05 -35.71
CA HIS A 21 17.43 25.28 -35.04
C HIS A 21 16.20 26.16 -34.78
N TYR A 22 15.86 26.38 -33.51
CA TYR A 22 14.94 27.44 -33.11
C TYR A 22 15.73 28.73 -32.85
N GLN A 23 15.32 29.79 -33.55
CA GLN A 23 15.90 31.12 -33.48
C GLN A 23 15.23 31.90 -32.33
N THR A 24 15.96 32.13 -31.25
CA THR A 24 15.47 32.83 -30.06
C THR A 24 15.54 34.34 -30.28
N SER A 25 14.38 35.02 -30.29
CA SER A 25 14.32 36.49 -30.22
C SER A 25 14.46 36.97 -28.77
N PRO A 26 15.14 38.11 -28.50
CA PRO A 26 15.33 38.62 -27.16
C PRO A 26 14.04 39.26 -26.61
N LEU A 27 13.64 38.83 -25.41
CA LEU A 27 12.49 39.36 -24.66
C LEU A 27 12.83 40.71 -24.04
N ARG A 28 11.90 41.65 -24.23
CA ARG A 28 11.88 43.01 -23.70
C ARG A 28 11.59 42.97 -22.19
N GLU A 29 12.56 43.40 -21.37
CA GLU A 29 12.41 43.54 -19.92
C GLU A 29 11.33 44.60 -19.59
N ARG A 30 10.21 44.16 -19.01
CA ARG A 30 9.30 45.01 -18.24
C ARG A 30 9.59 44.76 -16.76
N THR A 31 10.16 45.75 -16.11
CA THR A 31 10.28 45.83 -14.66
C THR A 31 8.89 45.99 -14.04
N HIS A 32 8.25 44.87 -13.73
CA HIS A 32 7.12 44.84 -12.82
C HIS A 32 7.65 44.94 -11.38
N SER A 33 7.28 46.02 -10.70
CA SER A 33 7.41 46.14 -9.25
C SER A 33 6.62 45.02 -8.60
N GLU A 34 7.33 43.99 -8.11
CA GLU A 34 6.77 42.94 -7.28
C GLU A 34 6.47 43.53 -5.90
N VAL A 35 5.19 43.78 -5.63
CA VAL A 35 4.69 43.86 -4.27
C VAL A 35 4.87 42.47 -3.66
N PRO A 36 5.63 42.30 -2.56
CA PRO A 36 5.74 41.01 -1.90
C PRO A 36 4.36 40.70 -1.30
N ARG A 37 3.56 39.93 -2.05
CA ARG A 37 2.44 39.21 -1.47
C ARG A 37 3.05 38.20 -0.50
N THR A 38 2.89 38.46 0.79
CA THR A 38 3.01 37.43 1.82
C THR A 38 1.81 36.49 1.66
N THR A 39 1.84 35.68 0.60
CA THR A 39 1.12 34.41 0.59
C THR A 39 1.57 33.68 1.84
N MET A 40 0.63 33.10 2.59
CA MET A 40 0.96 31.99 3.48
C MET A 40 1.49 30.89 2.56
N GLU A 41 2.79 30.95 2.29
CA GLU A 41 3.52 30.16 1.29
C GLU A 41 3.43 28.69 1.70
N ALA A 42 2.39 28.06 1.14
CA ALA A 42 2.11 26.65 1.04
C ALA A 42 2.61 25.79 2.22
N VAL A 43 1.66 25.35 3.05
CA VAL A 43 1.82 24.09 3.80
C VAL A 43 2.46 23.07 2.84
N PRO A 44 3.68 22.57 3.13
CA PRO A 44 4.41 21.76 2.16
C PRO A 44 3.54 20.59 1.71
N TRP A 45 3.54 20.28 0.43
CA TRP A 45 2.77 19.15 -0.11
C TRP A 45 3.00 17.86 0.69
N LYS A 46 4.24 17.65 1.14
CA LYS A 46 4.64 16.54 2.01
C LYS A 46 3.90 16.51 3.35
N PHE A 47 3.61 17.67 3.95
CA PHE A 47 2.83 17.74 5.17
C PHE A 47 1.39 17.28 4.91
N VAL A 48 0.75 17.77 3.83
CA VAL A 48 -0.61 17.34 3.48
C VAL A 48 -0.64 15.85 3.18
N ASP A 49 0.34 15.35 2.41
CA ASP A 49 0.51 13.92 2.10
C ASP A 49 0.64 13.09 3.38
N SER A 50 1.52 13.47 4.31
CA SER A 50 1.68 12.76 5.60
C SER A 50 0.45 12.84 6.50
N VAL A 51 -0.27 13.95 6.53
CA VAL A 51 -1.52 14.07 7.29
C VAL A 51 -2.59 13.17 6.70
N VAL A 52 -2.78 13.22 5.39
CA VAL A 52 -3.76 12.38 4.70
C VAL A 52 -3.39 10.91 4.89
N GLU A 53 -2.11 10.54 4.80
CA GLU A 53 -1.60 9.18 5.01
C GLU A 53 -2.08 8.53 6.32
N LEU A 54 -2.27 9.33 7.37
CA LEU A 54 -2.70 8.88 8.71
C LEU A 54 -4.21 8.72 8.85
N LEU A 55 -5.03 9.17 7.90
CA LEU A 55 -6.49 9.09 8.02
C LEU A 55 -6.97 7.65 7.81
N GLY A 56 -7.93 7.18 8.61
CA GLY A 56 -8.61 5.91 8.37
C GLY A 56 -9.54 5.96 7.15
N PRO A 57 -10.11 4.82 6.71
CA PRO A 57 -11.01 4.74 5.55
C PRO A 57 -12.16 5.74 5.62
N ASN A 58 -12.98 5.67 6.68
CA ASN A 58 -14.17 6.51 6.81
C ASN A 58 -13.83 8.00 6.80
N THR A 59 -12.78 8.41 7.53
CA THR A 59 -12.35 9.81 7.59
C THR A 59 -11.81 10.31 6.26
N LEU A 60 -11.13 9.45 5.50
CA LEU A 60 -10.64 9.79 4.17
C LEU A 60 -11.79 9.96 3.18
N ASP A 61 -12.82 9.10 3.25
CA ASP A 61 -14.01 9.18 2.41
C ASP A 61 -14.80 10.46 2.66
N GLU A 62 -15.03 10.82 3.93
CA GLU A 62 -15.64 12.09 4.32
C GLU A 62 -14.80 13.28 3.81
N LEU A 63 -13.49 13.24 4.03
CA LEU A 63 -12.58 14.31 3.59
C LEU A 63 -12.59 14.48 2.07
N ALA A 64 -12.68 13.40 1.30
CA ALA A 64 -12.73 13.43 -0.16
C ALA A 64 -13.99 14.15 -0.70
N GLN A 65 -15.10 14.09 0.04
CA GLN A 65 -16.35 14.76 -0.31
C GLN A 65 -16.32 16.27 0.01
N GLU A 66 -15.70 16.63 1.14
CA GLU A 66 -15.70 17.99 1.68
C GLU A 66 -14.57 18.88 1.13
N VAL A 67 -13.41 18.32 0.82
CA VAL A 67 -12.24 19.13 0.42
C VAL A 67 -12.42 19.74 -0.97
N ARG A 68 -12.58 21.07 -0.99
CA ARG A 68 -12.56 21.90 -2.21
C ARG A 68 -11.23 22.59 -2.46
N HIS A 69 -10.33 22.61 -1.47
CA HIS A 69 -9.08 23.36 -1.55
C HIS A 69 -8.14 22.78 -2.63
N PRO A 70 -7.66 23.57 -3.61
CA PRO A 70 -6.88 23.07 -4.75
C PRO A 70 -5.59 22.31 -4.40
N LEU A 71 -4.95 22.63 -3.27
CA LEU A 71 -3.75 21.92 -2.81
C LEU A 71 -4.05 20.58 -2.13
N TRP A 72 -5.19 20.48 -1.44
CA TRP A 72 -5.53 19.28 -0.68
C TRP A 72 -6.27 18.28 -1.55
N LYS A 73 -7.14 18.76 -2.43
CA LYS A 73 -7.99 17.91 -3.25
C LYS A 73 -7.22 16.85 -4.04
N PRO A 74 -6.12 17.15 -4.74
CA PRO A 74 -5.41 16.13 -5.49
C PRO A 74 -4.71 15.10 -4.59
N VAL A 75 -4.23 15.51 -3.41
CA VAL A 75 -3.65 14.57 -2.42
C VAL A 75 -4.71 13.64 -1.87
N VAL A 76 -5.84 14.20 -1.44
CA VAL A 76 -6.96 13.44 -0.88
C VAL A 76 -7.52 12.49 -1.93
N ASP A 77 -7.79 12.97 -3.16
CA ASP A 77 -8.27 12.15 -4.27
C ASP A 77 -7.25 11.04 -4.61
N LEU A 78 -5.94 11.33 -4.55
CA LEU A 78 -4.88 10.33 -4.77
C LEU A 78 -4.95 9.21 -3.73
N HIS A 79 -5.02 9.54 -2.44
CA HIS A 79 -5.12 8.52 -1.39
C HIS A 79 -6.43 7.75 -1.46
N HIS A 80 -7.55 8.44 -1.62
CA HIS A 80 -8.88 7.84 -1.67
C HIS A 80 -9.01 6.82 -2.82
N ARG A 81 -8.48 7.13 -4.01
CA ARG A 81 -8.57 6.22 -5.17
C ARG A 81 -7.58 5.06 -5.13
N ASN A 82 -6.43 5.24 -4.48
CA ASN A 82 -5.35 4.24 -4.55
C ASN A 82 -5.32 3.32 -3.33
N ARG A 83 -5.87 3.72 -2.19
CA ARG A 83 -5.86 2.88 -1.00
C ARG A 83 -6.61 1.59 -1.19
N VAL A 84 -6.08 0.52 -0.60
CA VAL A 84 -6.69 -0.80 -0.54
C VAL A 84 -6.60 -1.28 0.89
N TYR A 85 -7.74 -1.76 1.38
CA TYR A 85 -7.91 -2.23 2.75
C TYR A 85 -7.98 -3.75 2.77
N TYR A 86 -7.30 -4.33 3.75
CA TYR A 86 -7.21 -5.77 3.95
C TYR A 86 -7.56 -6.13 5.38
N ARG A 87 -8.06 -7.35 5.54
CA ARG A 87 -8.24 -8.05 6.79
C ARG A 87 -7.35 -9.28 6.76
N VAL A 88 -6.76 -9.61 7.90
CA VAL A 88 -5.98 -10.83 8.05
C VAL A 88 -6.66 -11.69 9.09
N GLU A 89 -7.12 -12.85 8.64
CA GLU A 89 -7.85 -13.80 9.47
C GLU A 89 -6.93 -14.97 9.77
N PHE A 90 -6.85 -15.36 11.04
CA PHE A 90 -6.07 -16.50 11.51
C PHE A 90 -6.99 -17.57 12.07
N CYS A 91 -6.57 -18.82 11.97
CA CYS A 91 -7.24 -19.95 12.59
C CYS A 91 -6.18 -20.98 12.98
N GLU A 92 -6.29 -21.62 14.13
CA GLU A 92 -5.44 -22.74 14.50
C GLU A 92 -6.25 -24.03 14.55
N ASP A 93 -5.73 -25.10 13.94
CA ASP A 93 -6.27 -26.45 14.04
C ASP A 93 -5.18 -27.47 14.39
N GLU A 94 -5.53 -28.75 14.36
CA GLU A 94 -4.60 -29.85 14.65
C GLU A 94 -3.37 -29.86 13.71
N GLY A 95 -3.48 -29.26 12.53
CA GLY A 95 -2.40 -29.14 11.54
C GLY A 95 -1.52 -27.90 11.72
N GLY A 96 -1.92 -26.93 12.56
CA GLY A 96 -1.15 -25.70 12.84
C GLY A 96 -1.94 -24.43 12.59
N ILE A 97 -1.23 -23.33 12.31
CA ILE A 97 -1.82 -22.01 12.10
C ILE A 97 -2.14 -21.84 10.61
N LYS A 98 -3.36 -21.45 10.29
CA LYS A 98 -3.82 -21.03 8.97
C LYS A 98 -4.02 -19.53 8.98
N TYR A 99 -3.87 -18.90 7.83
CA TYR A 99 -4.31 -17.52 7.66
C TYR A 99 -4.87 -17.28 6.26
N VAL A 100 -5.81 -16.36 6.19
CA VAL A 100 -6.41 -15.84 4.95
C VAL A 100 -6.27 -14.32 4.97
N ILE A 101 -6.07 -13.76 3.79
CA ILE A 101 -6.10 -12.31 3.59
C ILE A 101 -7.38 -12.01 2.84
N ASP A 102 -8.33 -11.38 3.53
CA ASP A 102 -9.56 -10.92 2.91
C ASP A 102 -9.39 -9.46 2.45
N GLY A 103 -9.77 -9.18 1.21
CA GLY A 103 -9.62 -7.88 0.58
C GLY A 103 -10.00 -7.92 -0.90
N GLU A 104 -10.02 -6.75 -1.54
CA GLU A 104 -10.44 -6.62 -2.95
C GLU A 104 -9.53 -7.36 -3.95
N ASN A 105 -8.35 -7.79 -3.53
CA ASN A 105 -7.37 -8.49 -4.36
C ASN A 105 -6.71 -9.63 -3.58
N GLU A 106 -6.75 -10.85 -4.12
CA GLU A 106 -6.25 -12.07 -3.44
C GLU A 106 -4.74 -12.06 -3.16
N ASP A 107 -3.98 -11.18 -3.83
CA ASP A 107 -2.52 -11.10 -3.68
C ASP A 107 -2.07 -9.76 -3.10
N ILE A 108 -1.94 -9.72 -1.77
CA ILE A 108 -1.44 -8.55 -1.04
C ILE A 108 -0.01 -8.21 -1.48
N LEU A 109 0.84 -9.18 -1.79
CA LEU A 109 2.25 -8.97 -2.12
C LEU A 109 2.37 -8.32 -3.50
N ARG A 110 1.57 -8.78 -4.45
CA ARG A 110 1.40 -8.11 -5.76
C ARG A 110 0.88 -6.69 -5.56
N THR A 111 -0.14 -6.49 -4.74
CA THR A 111 -0.69 -5.14 -4.50
C THR A 111 0.35 -4.21 -3.87
N ILE A 112 1.13 -4.69 -2.90
CA ILE A 112 2.25 -3.94 -2.32
C ILE A 112 3.28 -3.57 -3.39
N ARG A 113 3.57 -4.46 -4.33
CA ARG A 113 4.51 -4.21 -5.43
C ARG A 113 3.98 -3.19 -6.43
N GLU A 114 2.69 -3.25 -6.76
CA GLU A 114 2.07 -2.41 -7.79
C GLU A 114 1.70 -1.02 -7.28
N LYS A 115 1.08 -0.94 -6.10
CA LYS A 115 0.62 0.32 -5.51
C LYS A 115 1.64 0.93 -4.55
N GLY A 116 2.54 0.13 -4.01
CA GLY A 116 3.47 0.55 -2.96
C GLY A 116 2.85 0.45 -1.57
N LYS A 117 3.71 0.31 -0.56
CA LYS A 117 3.32 0.12 0.86
C LYS A 117 2.43 1.24 1.41
N ARG A 118 2.54 2.45 0.88
CA ARG A 118 1.80 3.64 1.36
C ARG A 118 0.28 3.57 1.15
N PHE A 119 -0.19 2.75 0.21
CA PHE A 119 -1.62 2.64 -0.12
C PHE A 119 -2.24 1.34 0.40
N VAL A 120 -1.44 0.40 0.88
CA VAL A 120 -1.94 -0.85 1.45
C VAL A 120 -2.14 -0.64 2.95
N ARG A 121 -3.34 -0.98 3.44
CA ARG A 121 -3.71 -0.85 4.86
C ARG A 121 -4.34 -2.14 5.36
N ILE A 122 -3.82 -2.69 6.47
CA ILE A 122 -4.48 -3.76 7.22
C ILE A 122 -5.28 -3.10 8.33
N VAL A 123 -6.60 -3.22 8.25
CA VAL A 123 -7.54 -2.59 9.19
C VAL A 123 -8.07 -3.57 10.22
N GLN A 124 -7.83 -4.87 10.02
CA GLN A 124 -8.30 -5.89 10.91
C GLN A 124 -7.34 -7.07 10.95
N VAL A 125 -7.03 -7.51 12.17
CA VAL A 125 -6.35 -8.78 12.43
C VAL A 125 -7.27 -9.59 13.33
N GLU A 126 -7.75 -10.72 12.83
CA GLU A 126 -8.75 -11.53 13.52
C GLU A 126 -8.25 -12.94 13.79
N ASP A 127 -8.65 -13.50 14.92
CA ASP A 127 -8.45 -14.90 15.27
C ASP A 127 -9.82 -15.59 15.35
N PHE A 128 -10.05 -16.47 14.38
CA PHE A 128 -11.25 -17.26 14.15
C PHE A 128 -11.11 -18.72 14.62
N THR A 129 -10.10 -19.05 15.43
CA THR A 129 -9.83 -20.43 15.86
C THR A 129 -11.06 -21.17 16.42
N THR A 130 -11.98 -20.48 17.11
CA THR A 130 -13.19 -21.11 17.67
C THR A 130 -14.41 -21.04 16.76
N LEU A 131 -14.35 -20.26 15.69
CA LEU A 131 -15.49 -19.98 14.82
C LEU A 131 -15.52 -20.97 13.66
N ARG A 132 -16.28 -22.06 13.87
CA ARG A 132 -16.45 -23.16 12.91
C ARG A 132 -17.25 -22.82 11.64
N HIS A 133 -17.62 -21.55 11.44
CA HIS A 133 -18.49 -21.15 10.33
C HIS A 133 -17.75 -20.90 9.02
N PHE A 134 -16.42 -20.86 9.05
CA PHE A 134 -15.59 -20.67 7.88
C PHE A 134 -15.03 -22.00 7.37
N ASN A 135 -15.02 -22.19 6.05
CA ASN A 135 -14.44 -23.37 5.42
C ASN A 135 -12.91 -23.23 5.36
N TRP A 136 -12.25 -23.52 6.48
CA TRP A 136 -10.79 -23.54 6.60
C TRP A 136 -10.14 -24.81 6.03
N ASP A 137 -10.93 -25.77 5.52
CA ASP A 137 -10.43 -27.05 5.02
C ASP A 137 -9.62 -26.89 3.73
N VAL A 138 -9.87 -25.82 2.97
CA VAL A 138 -9.14 -25.48 1.74
C VAL A 138 -7.85 -24.71 1.99
N VAL A 139 -7.65 -24.19 3.20
CA VAL A 139 -6.47 -23.39 3.56
C VAL A 139 -5.42 -24.32 4.14
N VAL A 140 -4.23 -24.31 3.56
CA VAL A 140 -3.11 -25.12 4.02
C VAL A 140 -2.55 -24.54 5.33
N PRO A 141 -2.41 -25.33 6.40
CA PRO A 141 -1.77 -24.86 7.62
C PRO A 141 -0.30 -24.55 7.37
N VAL A 142 0.16 -23.48 8.00
CA VAL A 142 1.56 -23.04 8.06
C VAL A 142 2.11 -23.23 9.47
N GLY A 143 3.43 -23.31 9.57
CA GLY A 143 4.10 -23.36 10.87
C GLY A 143 4.07 -22.00 11.58
N GLU A 144 4.20 -22.01 12.92
CA GLU A 144 4.31 -20.80 13.75
C GLU A 144 5.39 -19.82 13.25
N ALA A 145 6.53 -20.34 12.80
CA ALA A 145 7.62 -19.53 12.26
C ALA A 145 7.23 -18.80 10.96
N GLU A 146 6.43 -19.43 10.11
CA GLU A 146 5.98 -18.85 8.84
C GLU A 146 4.87 -17.82 9.08
N ALA A 147 3.89 -18.13 9.94
CA ALA A 147 2.87 -17.17 10.37
C ALA A 147 3.49 -15.94 11.03
N THR A 148 4.48 -16.15 11.91
CA THR A 148 5.27 -15.06 12.52
C THR A 148 5.90 -14.20 11.44
N LYS A 149 6.69 -14.79 10.53
CA LYS A 149 7.38 -14.08 9.44
C LYS A 149 6.41 -13.28 8.57
N PHE A 150 5.24 -13.83 8.27
CA PHE A 150 4.19 -13.13 7.56
C PHE A 150 3.72 -11.89 8.33
N LEU A 151 3.36 -12.05 9.61
CA LEU A 151 2.96 -10.94 10.49
C LEU A 151 4.03 -9.85 10.58
N GLU A 152 5.31 -10.20 10.73
CA GLU A 152 6.39 -9.19 10.77
C GLU A 152 6.48 -8.42 9.45
N THR A 153 6.25 -9.11 8.33
CA THR A 153 6.31 -8.51 6.98
C THR A 153 5.17 -7.51 6.77
N VAL A 154 3.98 -7.83 7.28
CA VAL A 154 2.79 -6.99 7.09
C VAL A 154 2.54 -6.00 8.21
N ALA A 155 3.24 -6.11 9.35
CA ALA A 155 3.11 -5.20 10.49
C ALA A 155 3.25 -3.71 10.11
N PRO A 156 4.19 -3.28 9.23
CA PRO A 156 4.29 -1.89 8.79
C PRO A 156 3.09 -1.39 7.96
N LEU A 157 2.20 -2.28 7.53
CA LEU A 157 1.00 -1.98 6.75
C LEU A 157 -0.25 -1.88 7.63
N ILE A 158 -0.14 -2.23 8.91
CA ILE A 158 -1.26 -2.14 9.86
C ILE A 158 -1.60 -0.67 10.07
N ASP A 159 -2.87 -0.33 9.83
CA ASP A 159 -3.34 1.03 9.88
C ASP A 159 -3.31 1.56 11.32
N PRO A 160 -2.48 2.57 11.64
CA PRO A 160 -2.27 2.99 13.02
C PRO A 160 -3.51 3.63 13.66
N VAL A 161 -4.49 4.06 12.85
CA VAL A 161 -5.67 4.79 13.35
C VAL A 161 -6.87 3.87 13.45
N SER A 162 -7.06 2.98 12.50
CA SER A 162 -8.28 2.18 12.34
C SER A 162 -8.06 0.68 12.52
N ALA A 163 -6.82 0.20 12.62
CA ALA A 163 -6.60 -1.22 12.84
C ALA A 163 -7.16 -1.68 14.19
N SER A 164 -7.88 -2.80 14.13
CA SER A 164 -8.41 -3.48 15.30
C SER A 164 -7.91 -4.92 15.35
N PHE A 165 -7.79 -5.43 16.56
CA PHE A 165 -7.48 -6.82 16.83
C PHE A 165 -8.69 -7.49 17.47
N CYS A 166 -9.17 -8.58 16.88
CA CYS A 166 -10.30 -9.34 17.42
C CYS A 166 -9.87 -10.79 17.63
N SER A 167 -9.95 -11.29 18.86
CA SER A 167 -9.79 -12.72 19.14
C SER A 167 -10.97 -13.17 19.97
N ASN A 168 -11.97 -13.73 19.31
CA ASN A 168 -13.12 -14.30 20.00
C ASN A 168 -12.75 -15.71 20.46
N TRP A 169 -12.29 -15.79 21.71
CA TRP A 169 -12.02 -17.06 22.40
C TRP A 169 -10.90 -17.86 21.73
N GLY A 170 -9.98 -17.18 21.06
CA GLY A 170 -8.92 -17.78 20.28
C GLY A 170 -8.05 -18.78 21.03
N SER A 171 -7.34 -19.62 20.28
CA SER A 171 -6.34 -20.50 20.89
C SER A 171 -5.23 -19.68 21.53
N ASN A 172 -4.79 -20.09 22.73
CA ASN A 172 -3.67 -19.46 23.43
C ASN A 172 -2.40 -19.41 22.57
N ASN A 173 -2.19 -20.39 21.69
CA ASN A 173 -1.05 -20.42 20.78
C ASN A 173 -1.18 -19.38 19.67
N CYS A 174 -2.30 -19.34 18.94
CA CYS A 174 -2.55 -18.33 17.92
C CYS A 174 -2.43 -16.89 18.49
N ILE A 175 -3.09 -16.63 19.62
CA ILE A 175 -2.99 -15.34 20.33
C ILE A 175 -1.53 -15.02 20.68
N ARG A 176 -0.77 -15.99 21.18
CA ARG A 176 0.66 -15.80 21.51
C ARG A 176 1.46 -15.37 20.28
N VAL A 177 1.24 -16.02 19.13
CA VAL A 177 1.92 -15.67 17.87
C VAL A 177 1.55 -14.26 17.41
N LEU A 178 0.26 -13.94 17.43
CA LEU A 178 -0.25 -12.63 17.01
C LEU A 178 0.30 -11.52 17.90
N LEU A 179 0.17 -11.65 19.22
CA LEU A 179 0.65 -10.66 20.17
C LEU A 179 2.16 -10.52 20.11
N THR A 180 2.93 -11.61 20.08
CA THR A 180 4.40 -11.54 20.06
C THR A 180 4.91 -10.88 18.77
N SER A 181 4.27 -11.19 17.64
CA SER A 181 4.69 -10.67 16.32
C SER A 181 4.36 -9.18 16.15
N LEU A 182 3.25 -8.72 16.72
CA LEU A 182 2.73 -7.35 16.56
C LEU A 182 3.13 -6.41 17.70
N PHE A 183 3.54 -6.95 18.85
CA PHE A 183 3.98 -6.17 20.00
C PHE A 183 5.11 -5.22 19.62
N LYS A 184 4.92 -3.93 19.93
CA LYS A 184 5.81 -2.80 19.57
C LYS A 184 5.98 -2.53 18.07
N ARG A 185 5.28 -3.25 17.20
CA ARG A 185 5.34 -3.06 15.74
C ARG A 185 4.06 -2.46 15.17
N ALA A 186 2.93 -2.67 15.84
CA ALA A 186 1.65 -2.13 15.43
C ALA A 186 0.89 -1.53 16.62
N TYR A 187 0.06 -0.53 16.33
CA TYR A 187 -0.94 0.00 17.24
C TYR A 187 -2.28 -0.61 16.85
N LEU A 188 -2.85 -1.43 17.73
CA LEU A 188 -4.12 -2.11 17.52
C LEU A 188 -5.11 -1.60 18.54
N ARG A 189 -6.32 -1.29 18.11
CA ARG A 189 -7.45 -1.10 19.03
C ARG A 189 -7.87 -2.46 19.57
N ALA A 190 -8.10 -2.49 20.88
CA ALA A 190 -8.71 -3.60 21.59
C ALA A 190 -10.24 -3.52 21.52
#